data_AF-A0A815U1K2-F1
#
_entry.id   AF-A0A815U1K2-F1
#
_cell.length_a   1.000
_cell.length_b   1.000
_cell.length_c   1.000
_cell.angle_alpha   90.00
_cell.angle_beta   90.00
_cell.angle_gamma   90.00
#
_symmetry.space_group_name_H-M   'P 1'
#
loop_
_entity.id
_entity.type
_entity.pdbx_description
1 polymer ?
#
loop_
_entity_poly.entity_id
_entity_poly.type
_entity_poly.pdbx_seq_one_letter_code
_entity_poly.pdbx_strand_id
1 'polypeptide(L)'
;MKYFLDHTKALLINYNFYEADQKIALVLLVRNLLGKYCMKNISDQIENLQNYGKIVVLPAMINKYSQMDISEYALNPPKNIFEKLASVNSINQIYSEVLDKLKKIILEKFRNEIEQAKTKQTIDITNEHVRRFQSAVKYLPESMKNALEVELHHCKDDIRRLIQYRELKVQDSSITEEIDKINNCSFEHQNLQVIKSYFNKGKELASKRIGNIVDKIHQNLDRQNIMEVLNDMKTLCTYKTELN
;
A
#
# COMPACT_ATOMS: atom_id res chain seq x y z
N MET A 1 -41.18 -10.70 26.13
CA MET A 1 -40.56 -9.49 25.55
C MET A 1 -39.08 -9.38 25.86
N LYS A 2 -38.66 -9.37 27.13
CA LYS A 2 -37.24 -9.17 27.53
C LYS A 2 -36.23 -10.09 26.81
N TYR A 3 -36.46 -11.40 26.84
CA TYR A 3 -35.60 -12.39 26.15
C TYR A 3 -35.43 -12.10 24.64
N PHE A 4 -36.50 -11.65 23.98
CA PHE A 4 -36.46 -11.32 22.56
C PHE A 4 -35.61 -10.08 22.28
N LEU A 5 -35.76 -9.04 23.10
CA LEU A 5 -35.00 -7.80 22.99
C LEU A 5 -33.51 -8.04 23.27
N ASP A 6 -33.20 -8.82 24.31
CA ASP A 6 -31.82 -9.20 24.65
C ASP A 6 -31.16 -10.01 23.51
N HIS A 7 -31.89 -10.96 22.93
CA HIS A 7 -31.42 -11.72 21.79
C HIS A 7 -31.22 -10.85 20.55
N THR A 8 -32.14 -9.93 20.25
CA THR A 8 -32.00 -9.00 19.12
C THR A 8 -30.82 -8.05 19.31
N LYS A 9 -30.58 -7.60 20.55
CA LYS A 9 -29.39 -6.82 20.91
C LYS A 9 -28.10 -7.61 20.68
N ALA A 10 -28.07 -8.89 21.04
CA ALA A 10 -26.93 -9.77 20.78
C ALA A 10 -26.68 -9.94 19.27
N LEU A 11 -27.73 -10.05 18.45
CA LEU A 11 -27.61 -10.11 16.99
C LEU A 11 -27.00 -8.83 16.41
N LEU A 12 -27.40 -7.65 16.90
CA LEU A 12 -26.81 -6.37 16.51
C LEU A 12 -25.31 -6.31 16.86
N ILE A 13 -24.94 -6.71 18.08
CA ILE A 13 -23.53 -6.73 18.53
C ILE A 13 -22.67 -7.67 17.66
N ASN A 14 -23.24 -8.80 17.21
CA ASN A 14 -22.56 -9.77 16.35
C ASN A 14 -22.64 -9.43 14.84
N TYR A 15 -23.14 -8.23 14.51
CA TYR A 15 -23.31 -7.74 13.15
C TYR A 15 -24.23 -8.61 12.28
N ASN A 16 -25.14 -9.37 12.89
CA ASN A 16 -26.19 -10.09 12.17
C ASN A 16 -27.38 -9.15 11.95
N PHE A 17 -27.15 -8.12 11.13
CA PHE A 17 -28.09 -7.02 10.91
C PHE A 17 -29.39 -7.49 10.25
N TYR A 18 -29.30 -8.44 9.32
CA TYR A 18 -30.46 -8.97 8.61
C TYR A 18 -31.46 -9.62 9.59
N GLU A 19 -30.98 -10.54 10.42
CA GLU A 19 -31.84 -11.22 11.39
C GLU A 19 -32.33 -10.26 12.47
N ALA A 20 -31.49 -9.30 12.89
CA ALA A 20 -31.88 -8.27 13.85
C ALA A 20 -33.02 -7.39 13.30
N ASP A 21 -32.92 -6.92 12.06
CA ASP A 21 -33.93 -6.05 11.44
C ASP A 21 -35.24 -6.79 11.17
N GLN A 22 -35.19 -8.07 10.77
CA GLN A 22 -36.38 -8.90 10.66
C GLN A 22 -37.11 -9.03 12.00
N LYS A 23 -36.36 -9.28 13.08
CA LYS A 23 -36.91 -9.38 14.43
C LYS A 23 -37.51 -8.05 14.91
N ILE A 24 -36.84 -6.94 14.63
CA ILE A 24 -37.36 -5.60 14.91
C ILE A 24 -38.65 -5.35 14.11
N ALA A 25 -38.69 -5.68 12.82
CA ALA A 25 -39.87 -5.50 11.97
C ALA A 25 -41.08 -6.31 12.48
N LEU A 26 -40.87 -7.56 12.89
CA LEU A 26 -41.91 -8.39 13.50
C LEU A 26 -42.46 -7.77 14.78
N VAL A 27 -41.59 -7.25 15.65
CA VAL A 27 -42.01 -6.61 16.89
C VAL A 27 -42.77 -5.31 16.65
N LEU A 28 -42.37 -4.53 15.64
CA LEU A 28 -43.12 -3.35 15.21
C LEU A 28 -44.51 -3.72 14.68
N LEU A 29 -44.61 -4.81 13.91
CA LEU A 29 -45.89 -5.30 13.40
C LEU A 29 -46.81 -5.71 14.55
N VAL A 30 -46.31 -6.47 15.53
CA VAL A 30 -47.06 -6.84 16.74
C VAL A 30 -47.47 -5.60 17.54
N ARG A 31 -46.57 -4.63 17.71
CA ARG A 31 -46.88 -3.34 18.36
C ARG A 31 -48.03 -2.63 17.65
N ASN A 32 -47.98 -2.55 16.33
CA ASN A 32 -49.00 -1.87 15.52
C ASN A 32 -50.36 -2.58 15.60
N LEU A 33 -50.37 -3.92 15.60
CA LEU A 33 -51.60 -4.71 15.77
C LEU A 33 -52.23 -4.52 17.16
N LEU A 34 -51.41 -4.47 18.21
CA LEU A 34 -51.87 -4.23 19.57
C LEU A 34 -52.31 -2.77 19.78
N GLY A 35 -51.74 -1.82 19.03
CA GLY A 35 -52.10 -0.42 19.05
C GLY A 35 -52.13 0.15 20.47
N LYS A 36 -53.31 0.58 20.91
CA LYS A 36 -53.56 1.19 22.24
C LYS A 36 -53.33 0.21 23.41
N TYR A 37 -53.40 -1.09 23.15
CA TYR A 37 -53.20 -2.14 24.15
C TYR A 37 -51.72 -2.47 24.36
N CYS A 38 -50.81 -1.92 23.54
CA CYS A 38 -49.38 -2.04 23.77
C CYS A 38 -48.94 -1.12 24.90
N MET A 39 -48.39 -1.69 25.98
CA MET A 39 -47.88 -0.91 27.10
C MET A 39 -46.78 0.07 26.63
N LYS A 40 -46.81 1.31 27.13
CA LYS A 40 -45.84 2.36 26.78
C LYS A 40 -44.38 1.91 26.95
N ASN A 41 -44.08 1.22 28.05
CA ASN A 41 -42.76 0.63 28.32
C ASN A 41 -42.26 -0.30 27.20
N ILE A 42 -43.16 -1.10 26.59
CA ILE A 42 -42.78 -1.98 25.47
C ILE A 42 -42.44 -1.15 24.23
N SER A 43 -43.20 -0.08 23.95
CA SER A 43 -42.89 0.82 22.84
C SER A 43 -41.54 1.51 23.03
N ASP A 44 -41.26 2.01 24.23
CA ASP A 44 -39.99 2.66 24.57
C ASP A 44 -38.79 1.69 24.42
N GLN A 45 -38.96 0.43 24.83
CA GLN A 45 -37.93 -0.61 24.67
C GLN A 45 -37.63 -0.92 23.20
N ILE A 46 -38.64 -0.93 22.34
CA ILE A 46 -38.47 -1.16 20.89
C ILE A 46 -37.71 -0.01 20.25
N GLU A 47 -38.09 1.23 20.57
CA GLU A 47 -37.43 2.42 20.06
C GLU A 47 -35.97 2.50 20.52
N ASN A 48 -35.73 2.21 21.80
CA ASN A 48 -34.36 2.12 22.35
C ASN A 48 -33.51 1.08 21.62
N LEU A 49 -34.08 -0.07 21.24
CA LEU A 49 -33.36 -1.11 20.51
C LEU A 49 -33.02 -0.67 19.08
N GLN A 50 -33.95 0.00 18.39
CA GLN A 50 -33.70 0.58 17.06
C GLN A 50 -32.60 1.65 17.11
N ASN A 51 -32.64 2.51 18.12
CA ASN A 51 -31.65 3.56 18.33
C ASN A 51 -30.30 2.98 18.74
N TYR A 52 -30.26 1.88 19.50
CA TYR A 52 -29.02 1.21 19.88
C TYR A 52 -28.22 0.73 18.67
N GLY A 53 -28.87 0.10 17.68
CA GLY A 53 -28.21 -0.30 16.44
C GLY A 53 -27.60 0.90 15.70
N LYS A 54 -28.39 1.95 15.51
CA LYS A 54 -28.02 3.13 14.71
C LYS A 54 -26.96 4.01 15.37
N ILE A 55 -27.09 4.27 16.67
CA ILE A 55 -26.29 5.27 17.39
C ILE A 55 -25.10 4.63 18.11
N VAL A 56 -25.19 3.35 18.49
CA VAL A 56 -24.12 2.68 19.25
C VAL A 56 -23.35 1.70 18.37
N VAL A 57 -24.05 0.73 17.77
CA VAL A 57 -23.39 -0.39 17.08
C VAL A 57 -22.71 0.04 15.78
N LEU A 58 -23.42 0.77 14.91
CA LEU A 58 -22.85 1.20 13.62
C LEU A 58 -21.66 2.18 13.80
N PRO A 59 -21.72 3.20 14.67
CA PRO A 59 -20.57 4.06 14.92
C PRO A 59 -19.40 3.32 15.58
N ALA A 60 -19.65 2.38 16.51
CA ALA A 60 -18.60 1.58 17.11
C ALA A 60 -17.89 0.70 16.07
N MET A 61 -18.62 0.13 15.11
CA MET A 61 -18.05 -0.62 14.00
C MET A 61 -17.20 0.27 13.09
N ILE A 62 -17.68 1.47 12.73
CA ILE A 62 -16.88 2.44 11.95
C ILE A 62 -15.59 2.78 12.70
N ASN A 63 -15.69 3.10 13.98
CA ASN A 63 -14.53 3.44 14.79
C ASN A 63 -13.52 2.29 14.87
N LYS A 64 -14.00 1.04 15.02
CA LYS A 64 -13.15 -0.15 15.01
C LYS A 64 -12.30 -0.21 13.74
N TYR A 65 -12.90 -0.10 12.55
CA TYR A 65 -12.14 -0.14 11.29
C TYR A 65 -11.34 1.12 11.01
N SER A 66 -11.74 2.27 11.56
CA SER A 66 -10.97 3.51 11.48
C SER A 66 -9.64 3.41 12.23
N GLN A 67 -9.63 2.81 13.42
CA GLN A 67 -8.43 2.68 14.25
C GLN A 67 -7.59 1.44 13.91
N MET A 68 -8.19 0.40 13.34
CA MET A 68 -7.51 -0.86 13.03
C MET A 68 -6.41 -0.68 11.97
N ASP A 69 -5.24 -1.25 12.21
CA ASP A 69 -4.17 -1.32 11.22
C ASP A 69 -4.52 -2.32 10.11
N ILE A 70 -4.08 -2.06 8.87
CA ILE A 70 -4.39 -2.95 7.74
C ILE A 70 -3.81 -4.37 7.93
N SER A 71 -2.75 -4.51 8.73
CA SER A 71 -2.13 -5.81 9.04
C SER A 71 -3.04 -6.69 9.90
N GLU A 72 -3.97 -6.10 10.65
CA GLU A 72 -4.92 -6.81 11.50
C GLU A 72 -6.15 -7.32 10.74
N TYR A 73 -6.29 -6.99 9.45
CA TYR A 73 -7.43 -7.41 8.62
C TYR A 73 -7.49 -8.92 8.43
N ALA A 74 -6.41 -9.66 8.68
CA ALA A 74 -6.46 -11.12 8.73
C ALA A 74 -7.36 -11.65 9.87
N LEU A 75 -7.39 -10.95 11.01
CA LEU A 75 -8.18 -11.34 12.19
C LEU A 75 -9.62 -10.82 12.13
N ASN A 76 -9.82 -9.65 11.50
CA ASN A 76 -11.13 -9.03 11.35
C ASN A 76 -11.39 -8.62 9.89
N PRO A 77 -11.60 -9.59 8.97
CA PRO A 77 -11.64 -9.32 7.54
C PRO A 77 -12.74 -8.33 7.16
N PRO A 78 -12.40 -7.19 6.51
CA PRO A 78 -13.41 -6.25 6.03
C PRO A 78 -14.46 -6.90 5.11
N LYS A 79 -14.06 -7.85 4.24
CA LYS A 79 -14.99 -8.54 3.34
C LYS A 79 -16.23 -9.10 4.06
N ASN A 80 -16.06 -9.67 5.25
CA ASN A 80 -17.15 -10.28 6.02
C ASN A 80 -18.18 -9.23 6.48
N ILE A 81 -17.72 -8.03 6.85
CA ILE A 81 -18.60 -6.94 7.27
C ILE A 81 -19.31 -6.32 6.08
N PHE A 82 -18.61 -6.17 4.95
CA PHE A 82 -19.20 -5.68 3.71
C PHE A 82 -20.31 -6.62 3.21
N GLU A 83 -20.11 -7.93 3.25
CA GLU A 83 -21.14 -8.92 2.89
C GLU A 83 -22.37 -8.81 3.81
N LYS A 84 -22.15 -8.71 5.13
CA LYS A 84 -23.21 -8.53 6.12
C LYS A 84 -24.00 -7.25 5.90
N LEU A 85 -23.35 -6.12 5.65
CA LEU A 85 -24.02 -4.84 5.38
C LEU A 85 -24.70 -4.82 4.00
N ALA A 86 -24.09 -5.42 2.98
CA ALA A 86 -24.66 -5.54 1.65
C ALA A 86 -25.99 -6.31 1.67
N SER A 87 -26.10 -7.35 2.53
CA SER A 87 -27.33 -8.14 2.69
C SER A 87 -28.54 -7.35 3.21
N VAL A 88 -28.32 -6.20 3.85
CA VAL A 88 -29.36 -5.32 4.41
C VAL A 88 -29.46 -3.97 3.70
N ASN A 89 -28.67 -3.77 2.65
CA ASN A 89 -28.50 -2.48 1.99
C ASN A 89 -29.79 -1.98 1.31
N SER A 90 -30.64 -2.91 0.87
CA SER A 90 -31.94 -2.62 0.26
C SER A 90 -33.04 -2.30 1.27
N ILE A 91 -32.80 -2.54 2.56
CA ILE A 91 -33.82 -2.43 3.62
C ILE A 91 -33.73 -1.07 4.30
N ASN A 92 -32.52 -0.54 4.50
CA ASN A 92 -32.31 0.70 5.23
C ASN A 92 -31.08 1.46 4.73
N GLN A 93 -31.31 2.69 4.26
CA GLN A 93 -30.30 3.60 3.74
C GLN A 93 -29.14 3.88 4.73
N ILE A 94 -29.37 3.75 6.03
CA ILE A 94 -28.31 3.95 7.02
C ILE A 94 -27.17 2.94 6.81
N TYR A 95 -27.47 1.70 6.40
CA TYR A 95 -26.42 0.71 6.13
C TYR A 95 -25.62 1.05 4.86
N SER A 96 -26.25 1.65 3.84
CA SER A 96 -25.53 2.09 2.64
C SER A 96 -24.55 3.20 2.98
N GLU A 97 -24.98 4.17 3.79
CA GLU A 97 -24.12 5.27 4.24
C GLU A 97 -22.94 4.77 5.09
N VAL A 98 -23.17 3.77 5.95
CA VAL A 98 -22.12 3.14 6.74
C VAL A 98 -21.15 2.35 5.87
N LEU A 99 -21.66 1.62 4.88
CA LEU A 99 -20.85 0.84 3.94
C LEU A 99 -19.95 1.78 3.11
N ASP A 100 -20.48 2.90 2.62
CA ASP A 100 -19.71 3.91 1.90
C ASP A 100 -18.65 4.58 2.78
N LYS A 101 -18.98 4.90 4.03
CA LYS A 101 -18.02 5.44 5.00
C LYS A 101 -16.87 4.46 5.26
N LEU A 102 -17.19 3.19 5.53
CA LEU A 102 -16.18 2.15 5.72
C LEU A 102 -15.31 1.98 4.47
N LYS A 103 -15.91 2.00 3.28
CA LYS A 103 -15.18 1.90 2.01
C LYS A 103 -14.16 3.02 1.88
N LYS A 104 -14.55 4.27 2.16
CA LYS A 104 -13.64 5.43 2.12
C LYS A 104 -12.48 5.27 3.09
N ILE A 105 -12.76 4.97 4.36
CA ILE A 105 -11.74 4.80 5.41
C ILE A 105 -10.72 3.72 5.03
N ILE A 106 -11.19 2.57 4.55
CA ILE A 106 -10.33 1.45 4.22
C ILE A 106 -9.49 1.79 2.98
N LEU A 107 -10.09 2.33 1.91
CA LEU A 107 -9.35 2.72 0.71
C LEU A 107 -8.26 3.74 1.02
N GLU A 108 -8.55 4.73 1.87
CA GLU A 108 -7.59 5.75 2.28
C GLU A 108 -6.38 5.14 3.00
N LYS A 109 -6.59 4.17 3.89
CA LYS A 109 -5.49 3.44 4.54
C LYS A 109 -4.58 2.73 3.53
N PHE A 110 -5.16 2.03 2.54
CA PHE A 110 -4.36 1.36 1.52
C PHE A 110 -3.62 2.36 0.61
N ARG A 111 -4.25 3.48 0.27
CA ARG A 111 -3.61 4.55 -0.51
C ARG A 111 -2.45 5.20 0.24
N ASN A 112 -2.59 5.39 1.55
CA ASN A 112 -1.50 5.89 2.39
C ASN A 112 -0.29 4.95 2.36
N GLU A 113 -0.50 3.62 2.35
CA GLU A 113 0.58 2.64 2.21
C GLU A 113 1.22 2.69 0.81
N ILE A 114 0.44 2.91 -0.26
CA ILE A 114 0.97 3.15 -1.61
C ILE A 114 1.85 4.42 -1.63
N GLU A 115 1.38 5.52 -1.05
CA GLU A 115 2.15 6.77 -1.01
C GLU A 115 3.43 6.63 -0.19
N GLN A 116 3.39 5.94 0.95
CA GLN A 116 4.58 5.62 1.74
C GLN A 116 5.54 4.66 0.99
N ALA A 117 5.02 3.78 0.15
CA ALA A 117 5.87 2.97 -0.72
C ALA A 117 6.64 3.82 -1.76
N LYS A 118 5.99 4.84 -2.33
CA LYS A 118 6.61 5.76 -3.30
C LYS A 118 7.75 6.57 -2.69
N THR A 119 7.64 7.02 -1.44
CA THR A 119 8.71 7.82 -0.79
C THR A 119 9.98 7.01 -0.57
N LYS A 120 9.88 5.71 -0.27
CA LYS A 120 11.05 4.82 -0.07
C LYS A 120 11.77 4.44 -1.37
N GLN A 121 11.15 4.62 -2.54
CA GLN A 121 11.75 4.40 -3.87
C GLN A 121 12.44 3.03 -4.04
N THR A 122 11.87 1.98 -3.44
CA THR A 122 12.31 0.58 -3.58
C THR A 122 11.14 -0.26 -4.08
N ILE A 123 11.37 -1.10 -5.11
CA ILE A 123 10.31 -1.82 -5.84
C ILE A 123 9.98 -3.17 -5.17
N ASP A 124 10.84 -3.68 -4.28
CA ASP A 124 10.91 -5.09 -3.92
C ASP A 124 10.46 -5.43 -2.49
N ILE A 125 10.72 -6.68 -2.08
CA ILE A 125 10.48 -7.30 -0.76
C ILE A 125 11.02 -6.44 0.40
N THR A 126 11.95 -5.53 0.12
CA THR A 126 12.49 -4.54 1.07
C THR A 126 11.51 -3.42 1.39
N ASN A 127 10.51 -3.17 0.55
CA ASN A 127 9.47 -2.18 0.79
C ASN A 127 8.36 -2.77 1.67
N GLU A 128 8.48 -2.53 2.97
CA GLU A 128 7.52 -2.97 3.99
C GLU A 128 6.06 -2.61 3.64
N HIS A 129 5.82 -1.40 3.09
CA HIS A 129 4.48 -0.93 2.78
C HIS A 129 3.84 -1.73 1.65
N VAL A 130 4.62 -2.08 0.62
CA VAL A 130 4.16 -2.96 -0.46
C VAL A 130 3.78 -4.34 0.09
N ARG A 131 4.59 -4.89 1.00
CA ARG A 131 4.31 -6.20 1.63
C ARG A 131 3.06 -6.16 2.49
N ARG A 132 2.92 -5.13 3.35
CA ARG A 132 1.74 -4.93 4.20
C ARG A 132 0.48 -4.80 3.35
N PHE A 133 0.53 -4.00 2.30
CA PHE A 133 -0.54 -3.87 1.30
C PHE A 133 -0.93 -5.23 0.71
N GLN A 134 0.02 -5.96 0.13
CA GLN A 134 -0.26 -7.23 -0.55
C GLN A 134 -0.80 -8.33 0.39
N SER A 135 -0.40 -8.28 1.66
CA SER A 135 -0.95 -9.17 2.69
C SER A 135 -2.40 -8.83 3.02
N ALA A 136 -2.67 -7.53 3.27
CA ALA A 136 -3.96 -7.06 3.73
C ALA A 136 -5.05 -7.05 2.63
N VAL A 137 -4.68 -6.78 1.38
CA VAL A 137 -5.64 -6.60 0.26
C VAL A 137 -6.50 -7.85 0.01
N LYS A 138 -5.98 -9.03 0.37
CA LYS A 138 -6.67 -10.33 0.24
C LYS A 138 -7.92 -10.46 1.13
N TYR A 139 -8.05 -9.61 2.14
CA TYR A 139 -9.17 -9.61 3.09
C TYR A 139 -10.24 -8.57 2.75
N LEU A 140 -10.10 -7.88 1.62
CA LEU A 140 -11.05 -6.90 1.12
C LEU A 140 -12.11 -7.52 0.19
N PRO A 141 -13.25 -6.84 0.00
CA PRO A 141 -14.17 -7.14 -1.08
C PRO A 141 -13.50 -7.07 -2.46
N GLU A 142 -13.88 -7.96 -3.38
CA GLU A 142 -13.24 -8.11 -4.69
C GLU A 142 -13.22 -6.80 -5.50
N SER A 143 -14.30 -6.01 -5.43
CA SER A 143 -14.39 -4.72 -6.13
C SER A 143 -13.36 -3.70 -5.64
N MET A 144 -13.05 -3.69 -4.34
CA MET A 144 -12.03 -2.82 -3.76
C MET A 144 -10.63 -3.36 -4.02
N LYS A 145 -10.45 -4.67 -3.85
CA LYS A 145 -9.19 -5.37 -4.11
C LYS A 145 -8.69 -5.10 -5.52
N ASN A 146 -9.55 -5.29 -6.54
CA ASN A 146 -9.15 -5.10 -7.93
C ASN A 146 -8.72 -3.66 -8.22
N ALA A 147 -9.46 -2.67 -7.73
CA ALA A 147 -9.12 -1.26 -7.89
C ALA A 147 -7.75 -0.94 -7.24
N LEU A 148 -7.53 -1.44 -6.03
CA LEU A 148 -6.30 -1.24 -5.28
C LEU A 148 -5.10 -1.97 -5.90
N GLU A 149 -5.27 -3.18 -6.42
CA GLU A 149 -4.21 -3.92 -7.10
C GLU A 149 -3.75 -3.21 -8.38
N VAL A 150 -4.67 -2.58 -9.13
CA VAL A 150 -4.33 -1.73 -10.27
C VAL A 150 -3.56 -0.48 -9.82
N GLU A 151 -4.00 0.21 -8.76
CA GLU A 151 -3.28 1.36 -8.21
C GLU A 151 -1.85 0.97 -7.75
N LEU A 152 -1.69 -0.18 -7.09
CA LEU A 152 -0.38 -0.70 -6.69
C LEU A 152 0.49 -1.05 -7.90
N HIS A 153 -0.08 -1.63 -8.95
CA HIS A 153 0.65 -1.97 -10.17
C HIS A 153 1.24 -0.73 -10.83
N HIS A 154 0.43 0.32 -11.01
CA HIS A 154 0.91 1.61 -11.52
C HIS A 154 2.00 2.22 -10.64
N CYS A 155 1.82 2.16 -9.31
CA CYS A 155 2.86 2.61 -8.38
C CYS A 155 4.19 1.87 -8.59
N LYS A 156 4.17 0.54 -8.76
CA LYS A 156 5.39 -0.25 -8.99
C LYS A 156 6.06 0.12 -10.31
N ASP A 157 5.28 0.36 -11.36
CA ASP A 157 5.80 0.79 -12.66
C ASP A 157 6.41 2.19 -12.60
N ASP A 158 5.80 3.12 -11.87
CA ASP A 158 6.35 4.46 -11.67
C ASP A 158 7.68 4.42 -10.90
N ILE A 159 7.76 3.63 -9.82
CA ILE A 159 9.02 3.43 -9.08
C ILE A 159 10.07 2.80 -10.00
N ARG A 160 9.70 1.81 -10.82
CA ARG A 160 10.61 1.18 -11.78
C ARG A 160 11.14 2.17 -12.81
N ARG A 161 10.27 3.01 -13.39
CA ARG A 161 10.67 4.06 -14.34
C ARG A 161 11.59 5.08 -13.71
N LEU A 162 11.32 5.50 -12.47
CA LEU A 162 12.18 6.42 -11.74
C LEU A 162 13.57 5.85 -11.50
N ILE A 163 13.66 4.56 -11.14
CA ILE A 163 14.94 3.88 -10.98
C ILE A 163 15.68 3.80 -12.32
N GLN A 164 15.02 3.36 -13.39
CA GLN A 164 15.62 3.29 -14.72
C GLN A 164 16.12 4.66 -15.22
N TYR A 165 15.32 5.71 -15.04
CA TYR A 165 15.70 7.08 -15.40
C TYR A 165 16.97 7.52 -14.65
N ARG A 166 17.06 7.21 -13.35
CA ARG A 166 18.25 7.52 -12.55
C ARG A 166 19.45 6.69 -12.96
N GLU A 167 19.26 5.41 -13.27
CA GLU A 167 20.33 4.55 -13.79
C GLU A 167 20.90 5.11 -15.11
N LEU A 168 20.05 5.53 -16.03
CA LEU A 168 20.45 6.16 -17.29
C LEU A 168 21.18 7.49 -17.05
N LYS A 169 20.67 8.35 -16.17
CA LYS A 169 21.32 9.63 -15.84
C LYS A 169 22.72 9.44 -15.24
N VAL A 170 22.91 8.41 -14.41
CA VAL A 170 24.22 8.04 -13.86
C VAL A 170 25.14 7.48 -14.94
N GLN A 171 24.61 6.70 -15.89
CA GLN A 171 25.40 6.23 -17.04
C GLN A 171 25.85 7.38 -17.92
N ASP A 172 24.97 8.34 -18.22
CA ASP A 172 25.28 9.50 -19.05
C ASP A 172 26.33 10.41 -18.39
N SER A 173 26.23 10.65 -17.08
CA SER A 173 27.26 11.42 -16.33
C SER A 173 28.60 10.69 -16.23
N SER A 174 28.60 9.36 -16.27
CA SER A 174 29.82 8.53 -16.34
C SER A 174 30.49 8.51 -17.73
N ILE A 175 29.78 9.00 -18.75
CA ILE A 175 30.28 9.13 -20.12
C ILE A 175 30.89 10.53 -20.37
N THR A 176 30.51 11.55 -19.60
CA THR A 176 30.84 12.97 -19.86
C THR A 176 32.07 13.54 -19.14
N GLU A 177 33.02 12.72 -18.67
CA GLU A 177 34.31 13.18 -18.07
C GLU A 177 34.23 14.11 -16.84
N GLU A 178 33.06 14.34 -16.23
CA GLU A 178 32.94 15.20 -15.04
C GLU A 178 32.75 14.36 -13.77
N ILE A 179 33.86 13.89 -13.21
CA ILE A 179 33.93 13.22 -11.90
C ILE A 179 33.26 14.08 -10.79
N ASP A 180 33.33 15.40 -10.92
CA ASP A 180 32.67 16.36 -10.00
C ASP A 180 31.13 16.28 -10.03
N LYS A 181 30.52 15.91 -11.16
CA LYS A 181 29.06 15.70 -11.24
C LYS A 181 28.63 14.36 -10.63
N ILE A 182 29.49 13.34 -10.69
CA ILE A 182 29.24 12.04 -10.04
C ILE A 182 29.27 12.23 -8.51
N ASN A 183 30.22 12.99 -7.99
CA ASN A 183 30.31 13.33 -6.57
C ASN A 183 29.13 14.19 -6.09
N ASN A 184 28.68 15.17 -6.89
CA ASN A 184 27.50 15.97 -6.57
C ASN A 184 26.18 15.16 -6.61
N CYS A 185 26.02 14.22 -7.55
CA CYS A 185 24.86 13.31 -7.55
C CYS A 185 24.84 12.36 -6.33
N SER A 186 26.02 12.01 -5.80
CA SER A 186 26.15 11.16 -4.61
C SER A 186 25.75 11.88 -3.31
N PHE A 187 25.78 13.22 -3.27
CA PHE A 187 25.39 14.01 -2.09
C PHE A 187 23.88 14.22 -1.96
N GLU A 188 23.13 14.22 -3.07
CA GLU A 188 21.67 14.46 -3.07
C GLU A 188 20.84 13.25 -2.59
N HIS A 189 21.43 12.06 -2.44
CA HIS A 189 20.67 10.80 -2.25
C HIS A 189 21.10 10.02 -1.00
N GLN A 190 20.57 10.37 0.18
CA GLN A 190 20.88 9.76 1.50
C GLN A 190 20.47 8.28 1.71
N ASN A 191 20.25 7.46 0.67
CA ASN A 191 19.85 6.05 0.85
C ASN A 191 21.03 5.07 0.64
N LEU A 192 21.65 4.68 1.76
CA LEU A 192 22.87 3.85 1.89
C LEU A 192 22.89 2.55 1.06
N GLN A 193 21.75 1.86 0.86
CA GLN A 193 21.74 0.61 0.08
C GLN A 193 21.85 0.83 -1.42
N VAL A 194 21.23 1.89 -1.92
CA VAL A 194 21.22 2.25 -3.34
C VAL A 194 22.59 2.85 -3.72
N ILE A 195 23.23 3.59 -2.82
CA ILE A 195 24.62 4.06 -2.98
C ILE A 195 25.58 2.87 -3.15
N LYS A 196 25.43 1.80 -2.36
CA LYS A 196 26.35 0.65 -2.42
C LYS A 196 26.26 -0.09 -3.75
N SER A 197 25.06 -0.26 -4.31
CA SER A 197 24.91 -0.86 -5.63
C SER A 197 25.44 0.04 -6.75
N TYR A 198 25.20 1.36 -6.68
CA TYR A 198 25.74 2.32 -7.65
C TYR A 198 27.26 2.42 -7.59
N PHE A 199 27.84 2.45 -6.39
CA PHE A 199 29.29 2.48 -6.19
C PHE A 199 29.94 1.20 -6.72
N ASN A 200 29.36 0.03 -6.44
CA ASN A 200 29.86 -1.24 -6.96
C ASN A 200 29.79 -1.31 -8.49
N LYS A 201 28.69 -0.81 -9.08
CA LYS A 201 28.51 -0.78 -10.55
C LYS A 201 29.46 0.21 -11.22
N GLY A 202 29.69 1.38 -10.60
CA GLY A 202 30.73 2.32 -11.01
C GLY A 202 32.13 1.71 -10.98
N LYS A 203 32.45 0.96 -9.92
CA LYS A 203 33.73 0.24 -9.78
C LYS A 203 33.89 -0.87 -10.82
N GLU A 204 32.84 -1.62 -11.12
CA GLU A 204 32.84 -2.66 -12.15
C GLU A 204 33.09 -2.06 -13.54
N LEU A 205 32.43 -0.94 -13.86
CA LEU A 205 32.59 -0.24 -15.14
C LEU A 205 33.98 0.39 -15.28
N ALA A 206 34.52 0.98 -14.22
CA ALA A 206 35.89 1.47 -14.19
C ALA A 206 36.89 0.33 -14.42
N SER A 207 36.68 -0.83 -13.76
CA SER A 207 37.51 -2.02 -13.94
C SER A 207 37.47 -2.55 -15.38
N LYS A 208 36.29 -2.57 -16.01
CA LYS A 208 36.13 -2.97 -17.41
C LYS A 208 36.82 -2.01 -18.37
N ARG A 209 36.78 -0.70 -18.11
CA ARG A 209 37.51 0.30 -18.92
C ARG A 209 39.02 0.13 -18.79
N ILE A 210 39.53 -0.10 -17.58
CA ILE A 210 40.94 -0.41 -17.35
C ILE A 210 41.34 -1.66 -18.13
N GLY A 211 40.52 -2.72 -18.08
CA GLY A 211 40.71 -3.94 -18.87
C GLY A 211 40.82 -3.64 -20.37
N ASN A 212 39.89 -2.87 -20.93
CA ASN A 212 39.92 -2.50 -22.35
C ASN A 212 41.17 -1.67 -22.74
N ILE A 213 41.66 -0.78 -21.87
CA ILE A 213 42.89 -0.01 -22.13
C ILE A 213 44.10 -0.95 -22.09
N VAL A 214 44.15 -1.87 -21.13
CA VAL A 214 45.20 -2.90 -21.04
C VAL A 214 45.19 -3.80 -22.29
N ASP A 215 44.01 -4.21 -22.76
CA ASP A 215 43.89 -5.02 -23.99
C ASP A 215 44.36 -4.24 -25.23
N LYS A 216 44.05 -2.94 -25.32
CA LYS A 216 44.57 -2.06 -26.38
C LYS A 216 46.09 -1.93 -26.34
N ILE A 217 46.66 -1.78 -25.14
CA ILE A 217 48.12 -1.73 -24.95
C ILE A 217 48.76 -3.01 -25.47
N HIS A 218 48.22 -4.19 -25.14
CA HIS A 218 48.74 -5.46 -25.63
C HIS A 218 48.63 -5.57 -27.16
N GLN A 219 47.48 -5.22 -27.75
CA GLN A 219 47.29 -5.24 -29.20
C GLN A 219 48.21 -4.26 -29.94
N ASN A 220 48.46 -3.09 -29.37
CA ASN A 220 49.33 -2.06 -29.96
C ASN A 220 50.82 -2.42 -29.78
N LEU A 221 51.18 -3.14 -28.71
CA LEU A 221 52.51 -3.73 -28.53
C LEU A 221 52.79 -4.83 -29.56
N ASP A 222 51.84 -5.73 -29.79
CA ASP A 222 51.94 -6.79 -30.79
C ASP A 222 52.10 -6.24 -32.21
N ARG A 223 51.52 -5.07 -32.47
CA ARG A 223 51.61 -4.32 -33.75
C ARG A 223 52.80 -3.37 -33.84
N GLN A 224 53.65 -3.28 -32.81
CA GLN A 224 54.77 -2.34 -32.71
C GLN A 224 54.40 -0.85 -32.83
N ASN A 225 53.14 -0.49 -32.51
CA ASN A 225 52.66 0.90 -32.51
C ASN A 225 53.02 1.62 -31.20
N ILE A 226 54.32 1.85 -30.99
CA ILE A 226 54.89 2.36 -29.72
C ILE A 226 54.28 3.70 -29.29
N MET A 227 53.96 4.60 -30.22
CA MET A 227 53.32 5.88 -29.88
C MET A 227 51.90 5.72 -29.31
N GLU A 228 51.11 4.79 -29.84
CA GLU A 228 49.76 4.52 -29.34
C GLU A 228 49.81 3.85 -27.96
N VAL A 229 50.76 2.93 -27.77
CA VAL A 229 51.04 2.30 -26.46
C VAL A 229 51.37 3.35 -25.39
N LEU A 230 52.24 4.32 -25.69
CA LEU A 230 52.60 5.38 -24.74
C LEU A 230 51.41 6.29 -24.40
N ASN A 231 50.52 6.53 -25.37
CA ASN A 231 49.33 7.35 -25.15
C ASN A 231 48.27 6.63 -24.31
N ASP A 232 48.07 5.32 -24.56
CA ASP A 232 47.20 4.47 -23.76
C ASP A 232 47.74 4.30 -22.32
N MET A 233 49.05 4.14 -22.15
CA MET A 233 49.71 4.11 -20.82
C MET A 233 49.58 5.43 -20.07
N LYS A 234 49.71 6.57 -20.76
CA LYS A 234 49.50 7.90 -20.16
C LYS A 234 48.06 8.04 -19.66
N THR A 235 47.09 7.61 -20.46
CA THR A 235 45.67 7.59 -20.09
C THR A 235 45.44 6.73 -18.85
N LEU A 236 46.04 5.53 -18.79
CA LEU A 236 45.97 4.63 -17.63
C LEU A 236 46.56 5.27 -16.36
N CYS A 237 47.67 6.01 -16.47
CA CYS A 237 48.29 6.74 -15.37
C CYS A 237 47.39 7.87 -14.85
N THR A 238 46.71 8.61 -15.72
CA THR A 238 45.74 9.64 -15.31
C THR A 238 44.61 9.02 -14.49
N TYR A 239 44.02 7.92 -14.97
CA TYR A 239 42.99 7.18 -14.23
C TYR A 239 43.46 6.69 -12.85
N LYS A 240 44.70 6.20 -12.74
CA LYS A 240 45.27 5.75 -11.45
C LYS A 240 45.43 6.91 -10.45
N THR A 241 45.71 8.11 -10.95
CA THR A 241 45.93 9.29 -10.10
C THR A 241 44.62 9.91 -9.64
N GLU A 242 43.56 9.80 -10.45
CA GLU A 242 42.21 10.30 -10.14
C GLU A 242 41.36 9.35 -9.28
N LEU A 243 41.73 8.06 -9.20
CA LEU A 243 41.04 7.03 -8.41
C LEU A 243 41.61 6.80 -6.99
N ASN A 244 42.75 7.41 -6.67
CA ASN A 244 43.39 7.39 -5.33
C ASN A 244 42.98 8.63 -4.53
#